data_AF-A0A2E3D507-F1
#
_entry.id   AF-A0A2E3D507-F1
#
_cell.length_a   1.000
_cell.length_b   1.000
_cell.length_c   1.000
_cell.angle_alpha   90.00
_cell.angle_beta   90.00
_cell.angle_gamma   90.00
#
_symmetry.space_group_name_H-M   'P 1'
#
loop_
_entity.id
_entity.type
_entity.pdbx_description
1 polymer ?
#
loop_
_entity_poly.entity_id
_entity_poly.type
_entity_poly.pdbx_seq_one_letter_code
_entity_poly.pdbx_strand_id
1 'polypeptide(L)'
;MTILNNTAVSPESLLRVTNPYEFFADPEKPKALAGGEVYFGLPTYDPLQPENRKRVYIAQEDGETIAISQPVKLGNGGVPMYNGSPVILLVDGPYSMRVLDKNGASKYYAPKVNQLSSAEIGTQPRTEILELTDGQASVTFSNVDVSTAVFDVSGDNIDDGPLFRDTHYAIADGGSGVISLLETYPAGTKIRGRQFAPDSSTSTSVTTNLNR
;
A
#
# COMPACT_ATOMS: atom_id res chain seq x y z
N MET A 1 38.02 3.93 13.39
CA MET A 1 36.60 3.98 12.99
C MET A 1 36.07 2.57 13.08
N THR A 2 35.27 2.27 14.11
CA THR A 2 34.74 0.91 14.31
C THR A 2 33.50 0.76 13.43
N ILE A 3 33.59 -0.03 12.37
CA ILE A 3 32.43 -0.42 11.58
C ILE A 3 31.67 -1.45 12.41
N LEU A 4 30.54 -1.06 12.98
CA LEU A 4 29.63 -1.99 13.64
C LEU A 4 28.92 -2.81 12.57
N ASN A 5 29.11 -4.13 12.61
CA ASN A 5 28.48 -5.05 11.68
C ASN A 5 27.01 -5.26 12.07
N ASN A 6 26.06 -4.66 11.32
CA ASN A 6 24.63 -4.73 11.61
C ASN A 6 23.97 -6.08 11.24
N THR A 7 24.73 -7.02 10.66
CA THR A 7 24.24 -8.36 10.31
C THR A 7 24.60 -9.43 11.35
N ALA A 8 25.40 -9.11 12.37
CA ALA A 8 25.60 -9.97 13.53
C ALA A 8 24.52 -9.68 14.57
N VAL A 9 23.32 -10.24 14.38
CA VAL A 9 22.18 -10.09 15.29
C VAL A 9 22.44 -10.85 16.59
N SER A 10 23.11 -10.20 17.56
CA SER A 10 22.91 -10.59 18.96
C SER A 10 21.50 -10.16 19.39
N PRO A 11 20.86 -10.85 20.36
CA PRO A 11 19.56 -10.43 20.90
C PRO A 11 19.52 -8.97 21.39
N GLU A 12 20.68 -8.42 21.76
CA GLU A 12 20.84 -7.02 22.16
C GLU A 12 20.69 -6.03 20.99
N SER A 13 20.83 -6.47 19.73
CA SER A 13 20.57 -5.64 18.55
C SER A 13 19.09 -5.30 18.38
N LEU A 14 18.17 -6.08 18.98
CA LEU A 14 16.74 -5.77 19.04
C LEU A 14 16.44 -4.62 20.03
N LEU A 15 17.39 -4.25 20.89
CA LEU A 15 17.27 -3.16 21.84
C LEU A 15 17.78 -1.82 21.28
N ARG A 16 18.15 -1.77 19.99
CA ARG A 16 18.64 -0.54 19.36
C ARG A 16 17.48 0.45 19.17
N VAL A 17 17.66 1.66 19.70
CA VAL A 17 16.77 2.78 19.41
C VAL A 17 16.91 3.14 17.93
N THR A 18 15.82 2.99 17.19
CA THR A 18 15.70 3.37 15.79
C THR A 18 14.56 4.36 15.67
N ASN A 19 14.74 5.41 14.86
CA ASN A 19 13.63 6.30 14.52
C ASN A 19 12.63 5.53 13.66
N PRO A 20 11.38 5.33 14.10
CA PRO A 20 10.39 4.60 13.31
C PRO A 20 9.77 5.45 12.19
N TYR A 21 10.02 6.75 12.17
CA TYR A 21 9.48 7.66 11.15
C TYR A 21 10.40 7.78 9.93
N GLU A 22 9.84 7.52 8.76
CA GLU A 22 10.54 7.69 7.49
C GLU A 22 10.81 9.17 7.20
N PHE A 23 12.03 9.48 6.75
CA PHE A 23 12.47 10.83 6.42
C PHE A 23 12.87 10.93 4.94
N PHE A 24 12.19 11.81 4.22
CA PHE A 24 12.44 12.09 2.82
C PHE A 24 13.28 13.36 2.67
N ALA A 25 14.55 13.19 2.33
CA ALA A 25 15.48 14.27 2.00
C ALA A 25 15.36 14.70 0.53
N ASP A 26 15.81 15.88 0.16
CA ASP A 26 16.05 16.22 -1.24
C ASP A 26 17.36 15.54 -1.69
N PRO A 27 17.37 14.76 -2.80
CA PRO A 27 18.58 14.06 -3.25
C PRO A 27 19.67 15.00 -3.76
N GLU A 28 19.32 16.22 -4.15
CA GLU A 28 20.25 17.20 -4.74
C GLU A 28 20.70 18.26 -3.73
N LYS A 29 19.98 18.41 -2.60
CA LYS A 29 20.17 19.51 -1.65
C LYS A 29 20.07 18.99 -0.22
N PRO A 30 20.88 19.51 0.72
CA PRO A 30 20.83 19.10 2.12
C PRO A 30 19.62 19.72 2.85
N LYS A 31 18.42 19.34 2.43
CA LYS A 31 17.14 19.82 2.99
C LYS A 31 16.10 18.71 2.95
N ALA A 32 15.05 18.87 3.76
CA ALA A 32 13.88 18.02 3.69
C ALA A 32 13.06 18.26 2.40
N LEU A 33 12.34 17.23 1.94
CA LEU A 33 11.29 17.36 0.92
C LEU A 33 10.01 17.96 1.50
N ALA A 34 10.13 19.22 1.97
CA ALA A 34 9.03 19.96 2.57
C ALA A 34 7.84 20.11 1.61
N GLY A 35 6.66 19.65 2.02
CA GLY A 35 5.44 19.72 1.21
C GLY A 35 5.45 18.81 -0.01
N GLY A 36 6.37 17.83 -0.07
CA GLY A 36 6.38 16.80 -1.09
C GLY A 36 5.21 15.82 -0.98
N GLU A 37 5.12 14.96 -1.98
CA GLU A 37 4.06 13.96 -2.12
C GLU A 37 4.68 12.59 -2.33
N VAL A 38 4.19 11.59 -1.60
CA VAL A 38 4.60 10.21 -1.74
C VAL A 38 3.44 9.38 -2.30
N TYR A 39 3.75 8.61 -3.33
CA TYR A 39 2.84 7.70 -4.02
C TYR A 39 3.36 6.27 -3.90
N PHE A 40 2.43 5.34 -3.67
CA PHE A 40 2.65 3.91 -3.53
C PHE A 40 1.74 3.16 -4.50
N GLY A 41 2.30 2.18 -5.21
CA GLY A 41 1.57 1.45 -6.23
C GLY A 41 1.95 -0.01 -6.37
N LEU A 42 1.37 -0.65 -7.38
CA LEU A 42 1.67 -2.02 -7.75
C LEU A 42 3.15 -2.11 -8.17
N PRO A 43 3.87 -3.19 -7.78
CA PRO A 43 5.25 -3.40 -8.20
C PRO A 43 5.40 -3.27 -9.72
N THR A 44 6.46 -2.61 -10.16
CA THR A 44 6.82 -2.32 -11.56
C THR A 44 5.94 -1.29 -12.29
N TYR A 45 4.80 -0.89 -11.72
CA TYR A 45 3.90 0.11 -12.30
C TYR A 45 4.11 1.51 -11.72
N ASP A 46 3.79 2.55 -12.50
CA ASP A 46 3.91 3.95 -12.07
C ASP A 46 2.73 4.35 -11.16
N PRO A 47 2.97 4.69 -9.88
CA PRO A 47 1.91 5.00 -8.92
C PRO A 47 1.28 6.39 -9.09
N LEU A 48 1.78 7.22 -10.03
CA LEU A 48 1.08 8.47 -10.38
C LEU A 48 -0.27 8.19 -11.03
N GLN A 49 -0.37 7.09 -11.78
CA GLN A 49 -1.61 6.64 -12.38
C GLN A 49 -2.53 6.06 -11.30
N PRO A 50 -3.76 6.59 -11.09
CA PRO A 50 -4.66 6.15 -10.02
C PRO A 50 -4.95 4.64 -10.02
N GLU A 51 -5.05 4.02 -11.20
CA GLU A 51 -5.31 2.59 -11.39
C GLU A 51 -4.18 1.67 -10.92
N ASN A 52 -2.98 2.23 -10.75
CA ASN A 52 -1.79 1.53 -10.29
C ASN A 52 -1.54 1.73 -8.78
N ARG A 53 -2.33 2.56 -8.11
CA ARG A 53 -2.13 2.88 -6.69
C ARG A 53 -2.58 1.72 -5.80
N LYS A 54 -1.80 1.46 -4.75
CA LYS A 54 -2.16 0.51 -3.69
C LYS A 54 -2.77 1.25 -2.51
N ARG A 55 -3.45 0.52 -1.63
CA ARG A 55 -3.92 1.13 -0.38
C ARG A 55 -2.73 1.39 0.55
N VAL A 56 -2.76 2.55 1.20
CA VAL A 56 -1.79 2.94 2.23
C VAL A 56 -2.51 2.99 3.55
N TYR A 57 -1.88 2.47 4.59
CA TYR A 57 -2.38 2.52 5.95
C TYR A 57 -1.42 3.33 6.83
N ILE A 58 -1.95 3.85 7.94
CA ILE A 58 -1.16 4.43 9.02
C ILE A 58 -1.29 3.56 10.26
N ALA A 59 -0.19 3.38 11.00
CA ALA A 59 -0.24 2.76 12.31
C ALA A 59 -0.73 3.75 13.37
N GLN A 60 -1.68 3.34 14.19
CA GLN A 60 -2.15 4.09 15.36
C GLN A 60 -1.39 3.68 16.63
N GLU A 61 -1.49 4.51 17.68
CA GLU A 61 -0.85 4.25 18.97
C GLU A 61 -1.40 3.02 19.70
N ASP A 62 -2.66 2.65 19.43
CA ASP A 62 -3.33 1.46 19.96
C ASP A 62 -3.01 0.17 19.19
N GLY A 63 -2.23 0.27 18.11
CA GLY A 63 -1.86 -0.85 17.24
C GLY A 63 -2.86 -1.12 16.10
N GLU A 64 -3.96 -0.37 15.99
CA GLU A 64 -4.84 -0.44 14.84
C GLU A 64 -4.23 0.25 13.60
N THR A 65 -4.80 -0.04 12.43
CA THR A 65 -4.35 0.55 11.16
C THR A 65 -5.50 1.25 10.44
N ILE A 66 -5.32 2.51 10.08
CA ILE A 66 -6.31 3.29 9.32
C ILE A 66 -5.88 3.40 7.87
N ALA A 67 -6.78 3.10 6.93
CA ALA A 67 -6.55 3.36 5.52
C ALA A 67 -6.61 4.86 5.21
N ILE A 68 -5.64 5.36 4.44
CA ILE A 68 -5.56 6.77 4.02
C ILE A 68 -5.51 6.90 2.50
N SER A 69 -5.99 8.03 2.00
CA SER A 69 -5.95 8.37 0.58
C SER A 69 -4.54 8.82 0.15
N GLN A 70 -4.22 8.58 -1.12
CA GLN A 70 -2.99 9.06 -1.74
C GLN A 70 -3.22 10.32 -2.59
N PRO A 71 -2.20 11.20 -2.76
CA PRO A 71 -0.83 11.09 -2.23
C PRO A 71 -0.72 11.34 -0.73
N VAL A 72 0.27 10.70 -0.10
CA VAL A 72 0.66 11.01 1.28
C VAL A 72 1.48 12.29 1.27
N LYS A 73 1.07 13.29 2.07
CA LYS A 73 1.74 14.59 2.14
C LYS A 73 2.89 14.57 3.14
N LEU A 74 4.01 15.18 2.75
CA LEU A 74 5.15 15.41 3.63
C LEU A 74 5.02 16.75 4.34
N GLY A 75 5.31 16.78 5.64
CA GLY A 75 5.41 18.01 6.41
C GLY A 75 6.65 18.83 6.04
N ASN A 76 6.83 19.98 6.70
CA ASN A 76 8.02 20.83 6.49
C ASN A 76 9.33 20.12 6.82
N GLY A 77 9.29 19.12 7.71
CA GLY A 77 10.41 18.27 8.07
C GLY A 77 10.64 17.07 7.14
N GLY A 78 9.90 16.93 6.02
CA GLY A 78 10.09 15.80 5.09
C GLY A 78 9.63 14.45 5.64
N VAL A 79 8.79 14.46 6.68
CA VAL A 79 8.18 13.27 7.30
C VAL A 79 6.73 13.16 6.85
N PRO A 80 6.18 11.95 6.61
CA PRO A 80 4.77 11.74 6.34
C PRO A 80 3.87 12.31 7.44
N MET A 81 2.86 13.06 7.05
CA MET A 81 1.90 13.67 7.97
C MET A 81 0.47 13.26 7.63
N TYR A 82 -0.33 12.99 8.66
CA TYR A 82 -1.77 12.80 8.55
C TYR A 82 -2.48 13.65 9.62
N ASN A 83 -3.47 14.45 9.22
CA ASN A 83 -4.18 15.39 10.10
C ASN A 83 -3.29 16.26 11.00
N GLY A 84 -2.11 16.64 10.52
CA GLY A 84 -1.17 17.50 11.25
C GLY A 84 -0.22 16.76 12.20
N SER A 85 -0.29 15.44 12.27
CA SER A 85 0.63 14.60 13.07
C SER A 85 1.53 13.73 12.18
N PRO A 86 2.78 13.45 12.60
CA PRO A 86 3.65 12.50 11.91
C PRO A 86 3.09 11.09 12.04
N VAL A 87 3.19 10.28 10.99
CA VAL A 87 2.65 8.92 10.96
C VAL A 87 3.64 7.89 10.43
N ILE A 88 3.47 6.64 10.86
CA ILE A 88 4.16 5.49 10.28
C ILE A 88 3.30 4.96 9.14
N LEU A 89 3.88 4.87 7.94
CA LEU A 89 3.19 4.37 6.76
C LEU A 89 3.35 2.85 6.65
N LEU A 90 2.26 2.19 6.31
CA LEU A 90 2.19 0.76 6.09
C LEU A 90 1.59 0.52 4.70
N VAL A 91 2.23 -0.34 3.93
CA VAL A 91 1.74 -0.83 2.63
C VAL A 91 1.85 -2.34 2.66
N ASP A 92 0.81 -3.03 2.22
CA ASP A 92 0.81 -4.49 2.25
C ASP A 92 1.64 -5.08 1.12
N GLY A 93 2.62 -5.94 1.44
CA GLY A 93 3.44 -6.64 0.45
C GLY A 93 4.36 -5.74 -0.39
N PRO A 94 4.88 -6.23 -1.53
CA PRO A 94 5.75 -5.43 -2.39
C PRO A 94 4.96 -4.28 -3.04
N TYR A 95 5.64 -3.14 -3.24
CA TYR A 95 5.05 -1.94 -3.83
C TYR A 95 6.05 -1.18 -4.72
N SER A 96 5.55 -0.36 -5.64
CA SER A 96 6.33 0.72 -6.27
C SER A 96 6.18 1.99 -5.46
N MET A 97 7.18 2.86 -5.48
CA MET A 97 7.16 4.13 -4.76
C MET A 97 7.64 5.27 -5.65
N ARG A 98 6.96 6.41 -5.59
CA ARG A 98 7.40 7.64 -6.23
C ARG A 98 7.25 8.81 -5.28
N VAL A 99 8.26 9.66 -5.22
CA VAL A 99 8.28 10.85 -4.36
C VAL A 99 8.45 12.07 -5.25
N LEU A 100 7.51 13.01 -5.13
CA LEU A 100 7.54 14.31 -5.78
C LEU A 100 7.88 15.39 -4.76
N ASP A 101 8.56 16.45 -5.20
CA ASP A 101 8.66 17.68 -4.41
C ASP A 101 7.37 18.51 -4.47
N LYS A 102 7.32 19.60 -3.71
CA LYS A 102 6.17 20.53 -3.68
C LYS A 102 5.81 21.11 -5.05
N ASN A 103 6.75 21.15 -5.99
CA ASN A 103 6.53 21.66 -7.34
C ASN A 103 6.13 20.55 -8.33
N GLY A 104 5.93 19.32 -7.85
CA GLY A 104 5.58 18.15 -8.68
C GLY A 104 6.77 17.52 -9.40
N ALA A 105 8.01 17.92 -9.11
CA ALA A 105 9.18 17.31 -9.73
C ALA A 105 9.52 15.98 -9.04
N SER A 106 9.72 14.93 -9.84
CA SER A 106 10.08 13.59 -9.33
C SER A 106 11.48 13.61 -8.74
N LYS A 107 11.60 13.26 -7.45
CA LYS A 107 12.89 13.19 -6.73
C LYS A 107 13.33 11.76 -6.48
N TYR A 108 12.40 10.86 -6.18
CA TYR A 108 12.68 9.44 -6.05
C TYR A 108 11.70 8.61 -6.85
N TYR A 109 12.19 7.52 -7.41
CA TYR A 109 11.38 6.47 -8.00
C TYR A 109 12.01 5.12 -7.70
N ALA A 110 11.23 4.25 -7.07
CA ALA A 110 11.57 2.86 -6.82
C ALA A 110 10.52 1.99 -7.52
N PRO A 111 10.88 1.27 -8.61
CA PRO A 111 9.91 0.47 -9.35
C PRO A 111 9.41 -0.71 -8.52
N LYS A 112 10.21 -1.24 -7.60
CA LYS A 112 9.81 -2.31 -6.67
C LYS A 112 10.61 -2.19 -5.38
N VAL A 113 9.90 -2.09 -4.27
CA VAL A 113 10.41 -2.16 -2.90
C VAL A 113 9.87 -3.46 -2.30
N ASN A 114 10.77 -4.36 -1.93
CA ASN A 114 10.43 -5.53 -1.15
C ASN A 114 10.45 -5.15 0.32
N GLN A 115 9.41 -5.51 1.06
CA GLN A 115 9.52 -5.49 2.52
C GLN A 115 10.45 -6.64 2.92
N LEU A 116 11.43 -6.36 3.78
CA LEU A 116 12.07 -7.43 4.53
C LEU A 116 10.94 -8.16 5.26
N SER A 117 10.81 -9.45 5.03
CA SER A 117 9.83 -10.29 5.71
C SER A 117 10.21 -10.38 7.18
N SER A 118 9.90 -9.36 7.96
CA SER A 118 9.70 -9.54 9.39
C SER A 118 8.50 -10.45 9.47
N ALA A 119 8.71 -11.71 9.82
CA ALA A 119 7.69 -12.75 9.97
C ALA A 119 6.63 -12.42 11.06
N GLU A 120 6.47 -11.14 11.44
CA GLU A 120 5.71 -10.65 12.59
C GLU A 120 5.00 -9.31 12.31
N ILE A 121 5.02 -8.76 11.07
CA ILE A 121 3.99 -7.77 10.66
C ILE A 121 2.92 -8.55 9.91
N GLY A 122 1.93 -9.04 10.65
CA GLY A 122 0.92 -9.98 10.16
C GLY A 122 0.05 -9.39 9.05
N THR A 123 0.34 -9.74 7.79
CA THR A 123 -0.72 -9.80 6.78
C THR A 123 -1.55 -11.05 7.04
N GLN A 124 -2.52 -10.96 7.93
CA GLN A 124 -3.57 -11.98 8.03
C GLN A 124 -4.37 -11.97 6.72
N PRO A 125 -4.77 -13.13 6.17
CA PRO A 125 -5.67 -13.16 5.03
C PRO A 125 -6.94 -12.38 5.38
N ARG A 126 -7.30 -11.38 4.57
CA ARG A 126 -8.47 -10.54 4.80
C ARG A 126 -9.60 -10.99 3.89
N THR A 127 -10.79 -11.11 4.46
CA THR A 127 -12.02 -11.42 3.72
C THR A 127 -13.12 -10.46 4.13
N GLU A 128 -13.80 -9.89 3.15
CA GLU A 128 -14.93 -9.00 3.35
C GLU A 128 -16.03 -9.38 2.36
N ILE A 129 -17.27 -9.50 2.84
CA ILE A 129 -18.44 -9.85 2.04
C ILE A 129 -19.41 -8.69 2.15
N LEU A 130 -19.81 -8.14 1.01
CA LEU A 130 -20.74 -7.02 0.91
C LEU A 130 -21.95 -7.45 0.07
N GLU A 131 -23.14 -7.10 0.54
CA GLU A 131 -24.40 -7.40 -0.16
C GLU A 131 -24.82 -6.16 -0.97
N LEU A 132 -25.18 -6.39 -2.23
CA LEU A 132 -25.55 -5.34 -3.17
C LEU A 132 -27.01 -4.94 -3.01
N THR A 133 -27.25 -3.64 -3.14
CA THR A 133 -28.59 -3.06 -3.36
C THR A 133 -28.93 -3.05 -4.85
N ASP A 134 -30.22 -2.95 -5.18
CA ASP A 134 -30.69 -3.00 -6.57
C ASP A 134 -30.01 -1.90 -7.42
N GLY A 135 -29.37 -2.29 -8.52
CA GLY A 135 -28.68 -1.37 -9.43
C GLY A 135 -27.39 -0.76 -8.89
N GLN A 136 -26.82 -1.27 -7.78
CA GLN A 136 -25.57 -0.76 -7.22
C GLN A 136 -24.38 -1.00 -8.16
N ALA A 137 -23.73 0.08 -8.60
CA ALA A 137 -22.60 0.03 -9.55
C ALA A 137 -21.21 0.18 -8.89
N SER A 138 -21.14 0.39 -7.58
CA SER A 138 -19.87 0.57 -6.87
C SER A 138 -19.90 -0.10 -5.50
N VAL A 139 -18.78 -0.72 -5.12
CA VAL A 139 -18.63 -1.46 -3.87
C VAL A 139 -17.38 -0.99 -3.16
N THR A 140 -17.52 -0.58 -1.90
CA THR A 140 -16.42 -0.05 -1.07
C THR A 140 -16.02 -1.07 -0.02
N PHE A 141 -14.82 -1.61 -0.13
CA PHE A 141 -14.20 -2.53 0.81
C PHE A 141 -13.42 -1.76 1.87
N SER A 142 -13.79 -1.92 3.14
CA SER A 142 -13.11 -1.25 4.25
C SER A 142 -11.86 -2.00 4.69
N ASN A 143 -11.88 -3.33 4.57
CA ASN A 143 -10.86 -4.21 5.16
C ASN A 143 -9.95 -4.86 4.12
N VAL A 144 -10.35 -4.88 2.84
CA VAL A 144 -9.60 -5.54 1.75
C VAL A 144 -8.96 -4.49 0.83
N ASP A 145 -7.66 -4.63 0.51
CA ASP A 145 -7.02 -3.82 -0.54
C ASP A 145 -7.44 -4.35 -1.92
N VAL A 146 -8.28 -3.59 -2.62
CA VAL A 146 -8.85 -4.00 -3.90
C VAL A 146 -7.80 -4.15 -5.00
N SER A 147 -6.64 -3.50 -4.87
CA SER A 147 -5.56 -3.57 -5.88
C SER A 147 -4.87 -4.93 -5.96
N THR A 148 -4.91 -5.72 -4.87
CA THR A 148 -4.28 -7.04 -4.77
C THR A 148 -5.27 -8.16 -4.48
N ALA A 149 -6.52 -7.83 -4.16
CA ALA A 149 -7.54 -8.80 -3.84
C ALA A 149 -8.08 -9.52 -5.08
N VAL A 150 -8.61 -10.72 -4.83
CA VAL A 150 -9.43 -11.46 -5.77
C VAL A 150 -10.89 -11.33 -5.33
N PHE A 151 -11.77 -11.17 -6.31
CA PHE A 151 -13.20 -11.03 -6.06
C PHE A 151 -13.98 -12.21 -6.62
N ASP A 152 -15.05 -12.56 -5.94
CA ASP A 152 -16.04 -13.50 -6.42
C ASP A 152 -17.45 -13.01 -6.08
N VAL A 153 -18.41 -13.43 -6.89
CA VAL A 153 -19.82 -13.08 -6.76
C VAL A 153 -20.62 -14.33 -6.44
N SER A 154 -21.63 -14.18 -5.59
CA SER A 154 -22.64 -15.24 -5.35
C SER A 154 -24.01 -14.66 -5.02
N GLY A 155 -25.09 -15.37 -5.36
CA GLY A 155 -26.44 -14.90 -5.05
C GLY A 155 -27.53 -15.58 -5.87
N ASP A 156 -28.78 -15.20 -5.59
CA ASP A 156 -29.92 -15.72 -6.32
C ASP A 156 -30.01 -15.10 -7.73
N ASN A 157 -30.40 -15.92 -8.72
CA ASN A 157 -30.58 -15.51 -10.12
C ASN A 157 -29.31 -14.99 -10.82
N ILE A 158 -28.14 -15.41 -10.35
CA ILE A 158 -26.86 -15.16 -11.01
C ILE A 158 -26.02 -16.45 -11.01
N ASP A 159 -24.99 -16.49 -11.85
CA ASP A 159 -23.98 -17.55 -11.81
C ASP A 159 -22.89 -17.18 -10.79
N ASP A 160 -22.72 -18.02 -9.77
CA ASP A 160 -21.63 -17.89 -8.80
C ASP A 160 -20.28 -18.08 -9.49
N GLY A 161 -19.33 -17.18 -9.22
CA GLY A 161 -18.03 -17.27 -9.88
C GLY A 161 -17.03 -16.17 -9.56
N PRO A 162 -15.77 -16.33 -10.02
CA PRO A 162 -14.75 -15.30 -9.88
C PRO A 162 -15.08 -14.09 -10.75
N LEU A 163 -14.82 -12.90 -10.23
CA LEU A 163 -14.85 -11.67 -10.99
C LEU A 163 -13.46 -11.36 -11.54
N PHE A 164 -13.39 -10.92 -12.79
CA PHE A 164 -12.14 -10.59 -13.47
C PHE A 164 -12.05 -9.08 -13.67
N ARG A 165 -10.88 -8.52 -13.38
CA ARG A 165 -10.60 -7.09 -13.59
C ARG A 165 -10.73 -6.78 -15.08
N ASP A 166 -11.28 -5.62 -15.38
CA ASP A 166 -11.54 -5.06 -16.72
C ASP A 166 -12.58 -5.83 -17.56
N THR A 167 -13.07 -6.97 -17.06
CA THR A 167 -14.22 -7.70 -17.63
C THR A 167 -15.47 -7.47 -16.80
N HIS A 168 -15.40 -7.75 -15.50
CA HIS A 168 -16.56 -7.67 -14.59
C HIS A 168 -16.49 -6.45 -13.66
N TYR A 169 -15.29 -5.98 -13.34
CA TYR A 169 -15.09 -4.80 -12.48
C TYR A 169 -13.86 -4.01 -12.89
N ALA A 170 -13.84 -2.72 -12.53
CA ALA A 170 -12.68 -1.85 -12.69
C ALA A 170 -12.25 -1.24 -11.34
N ILE A 171 -10.95 -0.99 -11.20
CA ILE A 171 -10.36 -0.29 -10.05
C ILE A 171 -9.79 1.03 -10.57
N ALA A 172 -10.42 2.14 -10.19
CA ALA A 172 -10.01 3.51 -10.51
C ALA A 172 -10.18 4.44 -9.30
N ASP A 173 -9.94 3.90 -8.11
CA ASP A 173 -10.26 4.52 -6.83
C ASP A 173 -9.06 5.20 -6.15
N GLY A 174 -7.86 5.07 -6.74
CA GLY A 174 -6.63 5.59 -6.15
C GLY A 174 -6.24 4.95 -4.81
N GLY A 175 -6.69 3.72 -4.53
CA GLY A 175 -6.43 3.01 -3.26
C GLY A 175 -7.50 3.18 -2.19
N SER A 176 -8.63 3.82 -2.51
CA SER A 176 -9.78 3.99 -1.60
C SER A 176 -10.53 2.68 -1.27
N GLY A 177 -10.16 1.55 -1.86
CA GLY A 177 -10.81 0.24 -1.83
C GLY A 177 -12.19 0.19 -2.46
N VAL A 178 -12.40 0.94 -3.54
CA VAL A 178 -13.64 0.93 -4.31
C VAL A 178 -13.43 0.19 -5.62
N ILE A 179 -14.32 -0.76 -5.91
CA ILE A 179 -14.46 -1.33 -7.25
C ILE A 179 -15.72 -0.76 -7.90
N SER A 180 -15.64 -0.51 -9.22
CA SER A 180 -16.81 -0.21 -10.05
C SER A 180 -17.21 -1.48 -10.79
N LEU A 181 -18.48 -1.90 -10.66
CA LEU A 181 -19.01 -3.05 -11.38
C LEU A 181 -19.32 -2.64 -12.82
N LEU A 182 -18.90 -3.45 -13.78
CA LEU A 182 -19.10 -3.20 -15.21
C LEU A 182 -20.44 -3.77 -15.72
N GLU A 183 -21.09 -4.58 -14.89
CA GLU A 183 -22.39 -5.19 -15.14
C GLU A 183 -23.33 -4.93 -13.94
N THR A 184 -24.63 -5.06 -14.18
CA THR A 184 -25.64 -4.89 -13.12
C THR A 184 -25.98 -6.23 -12.50
N TYR A 185 -26.05 -6.25 -11.17
CA TYR A 185 -26.44 -7.42 -10.39
C TYR A 185 -27.76 -7.14 -9.65
N PRO A 186 -28.61 -8.17 -9.45
CA PRO A 186 -29.84 -8.02 -8.68
C PRO A 186 -29.54 -7.70 -7.19
N ALA A 187 -30.52 -7.12 -6.50
CA ALA A 187 -30.44 -6.93 -5.06
C ALA A 187 -30.23 -8.28 -4.34
N GLY A 188 -29.39 -8.27 -3.30
CA GLY A 188 -29.05 -9.47 -2.53
C GLY A 188 -27.86 -10.27 -3.06
N THR A 189 -27.32 -9.89 -4.23
CA THR A 189 -26.04 -10.42 -4.71
C THR A 189 -24.92 -10.06 -3.73
N LYS A 190 -24.04 -11.01 -3.42
CA LYS A 190 -22.90 -10.85 -2.52
C LYS A 190 -21.62 -10.77 -3.31
N ILE A 191 -20.83 -9.73 -3.05
CA ILE A 191 -19.47 -9.61 -3.56
C ILE A 191 -18.51 -9.89 -2.41
N ARG A 192 -17.67 -10.90 -2.59
CA ARG A 192 -16.62 -11.26 -1.64
C ARG A 192 -15.27 -10.82 -2.16
N GLY A 193 -14.56 -10.00 -1.39
CA GLY A 193 -13.15 -9.67 -1.61
C GLY A 193 -12.25 -10.53 -0.72
N ARG A 194 -11.20 -11.10 -1.30
CA ARG A 194 -10.19 -11.91 -0.59
C ARG A 194 -8.79 -11.40 -0.89
N GLN A 195 -8.05 -11.05 0.16
CA GLN A 195 -6.63 -10.67 0.09
C GLN A 195 -5.79 -11.76 0.73
N PHE A 196 -4.85 -12.30 -0.04
CA PHE A 196 -3.91 -13.32 0.42
C PHE A 196 -2.67 -12.67 1.03
N ALA A 197 -2.06 -13.34 2.00
CA ALA A 197 -0.77 -12.91 2.55
C ALA A 197 0.30 -12.91 1.43
N PRO A 198 1.24 -11.93 1.42
CA PRO A 198 2.35 -11.95 0.49
C PRO A 198 3.17 -13.23 0.70
N ASP A 199 3.63 -13.83 -0.39
CA ASP A 199 4.53 -14.97 -0.30
C ASP A 199 5.80 -14.53 0.44
N SER A 200 6.19 -15.30 1.45
CA SER A 200 7.36 -15.03 2.28
C SER A 200 8.67 -15.49 1.64
N SER A 201 8.69 -15.80 0.35
CA SER A 201 9.74 -16.65 -0.27
C SER A 201 10.78 -15.92 -1.11
N THR A 202 10.66 -14.61 -1.34
CA THR A 202 11.72 -13.84 -2.03
C THR A 202 12.13 -12.57 -1.29
N SER A 203 12.69 -12.75 -0.08
CA SER A 203 13.63 -11.78 0.48
C SER A 203 14.93 -11.82 -0.34
N THR A 204 14.92 -11.25 -1.54
CA THR A 204 16.16 -10.97 -2.26
C THR A 204 16.65 -9.62 -1.79
N SER A 205 17.59 -9.63 -0.84
CA SER A 205 18.37 -8.47 -0.43
C SER A 205 18.84 -7.73 -1.69
N VAL A 206 18.38 -6.50 -1.88
CA VAL A 206 18.88 -5.64 -2.94
C VAL A 206 20.31 -5.27 -2.57
N THR A 207 21.27 -6.02 -3.11
CA THR A 207 22.66 -5.60 -3.15
C THR A 207 22.76 -4.44 -4.13
N THR A 208 22.79 -3.21 -3.63
CA THR A 208 23.31 -2.08 -4.41
C THR A 208 24.79 -2.35 -4.70
N ASN A 209 25.06 -2.92 -5.87
CA ASN A 209 26.38 -2.92 -6.47
C ASN A 209 26.68 -1.49 -6.93
N LEU A 210 27.30 -0.69 -6.07
CA LEU A 210 28.00 0.52 -6.47
C LEU A 210 29.34 0.10 -7.07
N ASN A 211 29.34 -0.16 -8.38
CA ASN A 211 30.54 -0.20 -9.21
C ASN A 211 30.45 0.95 -10.22
N ARG A 212 31.08 2.09 -9.94
CA ARG A 212 32.34 2.53 -10.56
C ARG A 212 32.65 3.99 -10.19
#